data_AF-A0A956X2A3-F1
#
_entry.id   AF-A0A956X2A3-F1
#
_cell.length_a   1.000
_cell.length_b   1.000
_cell.length_c   1.000
_cell.angle_alpha   90.00
_cell.angle_beta   90.00
_cell.angle_gamma   90.00
#
_symmetry.space_group_name_H-M   'P 1'
#
loop_
_entity.id
_entity.type
_entity.pdbx_description
1 polymer ?
#
loop_
_entity_poly.entity_id
_entity_poly.type
_entity_poly.pdbx_seq_one_letter_code
_entity_poly.pdbx_strand_id
1 'polypeptide(L)'
;MFSKERKPDPDVIDVTIGPRATFSGDLRCDGSIRIDGVMESGHLETLGNVIISPGAKVMATVNARTVSISGAFNGEIDAQRVE
;
A
#
# COMPACT_ATOMS: atom_id res chain seq x y z
N MET A 1 -6.61 -33.59 1.14
CA MET A 1 -5.40 -32.82 0.81
C MET A 1 -5.73 -31.36 1.04
N PHE A 2 -5.36 -30.82 2.19
CA PHE A 2 -5.58 -29.41 2.50
C PHE A 2 -4.34 -28.66 2.02
N SER A 3 -4.46 -27.96 0.88
CA SER A 3 -3.45 -27.01 0.45
C SER A 3 -3.36 -25.95 1.54
N LYS A 4 -2.26 -25.95 2.27
CA LYS A 4 -1.94 -24.93 3.27
C LYS A 4 -1.87 -23.61 2.51
N GLU A 5 -2.89 -22.79 2.67
CA GLU A 5 -2.94 -21.43 2.15
C GLU A 5 -1.70 -20.72 2.68
N ARG A 6 -0.71 -20.52 1.80
CA ARG A 6 0.50 -19.79 2.14
C ARG A 6 0.05 -18.37 2.39
N LYS A 7 0.16 -17.90 3.64
CA LYS A 7 0.09 -16.47 3.92
C LYS A 7 1.09 -15.79 2.97
N PRO A 8 0.69 -14.79 2.19
CA PRO A 8 1.58 -14.13 1.26
C PRO A 8 2.81 -13.64 2.03
N ASP A 9 3.98 -13.94 1.50
CA ASP A 9 5.23 -13.46 2.07
C ASP A 9 5.20 -11.92 2.01
N PRO A 10 5.32 -11.21 3.14
CA PRO A 10 5.17 -9.74 3.17
C PRO A 10 6.27 -9.00 2.38
N ASP A 11 7.28 -9.71 1.90
CA ASP A 11 8.32 -9.15 1.02
C ASP A 11 7.91 -9.11 -0.46
N VAL A 12 6.87 -9.86 -0.83
CA VAL A 12 6.36 -9.90 -2.20
C VAL A 12 5.34 -8.78 -2.40
N ILE A 13 5.57 -7.95 -3.41
CA ILE A 13 4.63 -6.90 -3.82
C ILE A 13 3.55 -7.54 -4.68
N ASP A 14 2.32 -7.57 -4.18
CA ASP A 14 1.15 -8.11 -4.87
C ASP A 14 0.49 -7.05 -5.77
N VAL A 15 0.40 -5.81 -5.27
CA VAL A 15 -0.25 -4.71 -5.98
C VAL A 15 0.74 -3.59 -6.25
N THR A 16 0.82 -3.15 -7.49
CA THR A 16 1.63 -1.99 -7.88
C THR A 16 0.79 -1.00 -8.67
N ILE A 17 0.72 0.24 -8.19
CA ILE A 17 0.13 1.37 -8.91
C ILE A 17 1.26 2.09 -9.64
N GLY A 18 1.27 1.96 -10.97
CA GLY A 18 2.33 2.54 -11.80
C GLY A 18 2.36 4.07 -11.75
N PRO A 19 3.50 4.70 -12.13
CA PRO A 19 3.72 6.14 -12.00
C PRO A 19 2.81 7.03 -12.86
N ARG A 20 2.13 6.45 -13.85
CA ARG A 20 1.15 7.14 -14.71
C ARG A 20 -0.29 6.73 -14.41
N ALA A 21 -0.50 5.94 -13.37
CA ALA A 21 -1.83 5.54 -12.94
C ALA A 21 -2.33 6.50 -11.85
N THR A 22 -3.60 6.87 -11.97
CA THR A 22 -4.34 7.57 -10.91
C THR A 22 -5.40 6.63 -10.37
N PHE A 23 -5.44 6.48 -9.05
CA PHE A 23 -6.39 5.62 -8.36
C PHE A 23 -7.24 6.43 -7.37
N SER A 24 -8.53 6.09 -7.29
CA SER A 24 -9.48 6.67 -6.35
C SER A 24 -10.48 5.61 -5.92
N GLY A 25 -10.64 5.41 -4.62
CA GLY A 25 -11.48 4.38 -4.01
C GLY A 25 -10.75 3.54 -2.95
N ASP A 26 -11.38 2.44 -2.54
CA ASP A 26 -10.88 1.55 -1.50
C ASP A 26 -10.06 0.40 -2.09
N LEU A 27 -8.85 0.18 -1.56
CA LEU A 27 -7.95 -0.89 -1.94
C LEU A 27 -7.64 -1.75 -0.72
N ARG A 28 -8.03 -3.03 -0.76
CA ARG A 28 -7.68 -4.03 0.26
C ARG A 28 -6.77 -5.11 -0.33
N CYS A 29 -5.71 -5.47 0.36
CA CYS A 29 -4.78 -6.52 -0.07
C CYS A 29 -4.17 -7.25 1.12
N ASP A 30 -4.08 -8.58 1.08
CA ASP A 30 -3.40 -9.34 2.13
C ASP A 30 -1.86 -9.27 2.04
N GLY A 31 -1.34 -8.91 0.87
CA GLY A 31 0.09 -8.77 0.58
C GLY A 31 0.57 -7.32 0.49
N SER A 32 1.79 -7.10 0.03
CA SER A 32 2.38 -5.76 0.01
C SER A 32 1.94 -4.92 -1.18
N ILE A 33 1.79 -3.63 -0.95
CA ILE A 33 1.31 -2.65 -1.93
C ILE A 33 2.41 -1.64 -2.21
N ARG A 34 2.66 -1.36 -3.50
CA ARG A 34 3.57 -0.32 -3.95
C ARG A 34 2.82 0.73 -4.75
N ILE A 35 3.06 2.00 -4.42
CA ILE A 35 2.44 3.14 -5.07
C ILE A 35 3.55 4.01 -5.66
N ASP A 36 3.63 4.04 -6.99
CA ASP A 36 4.50 4.94 -7.74
C ASP A 36 3.73 6.11 -8.39
N GLY A 37 2.40 6.01 -8.50
CA GLY A 37 1.51 6.98 -9.14
C GLY A 37 0.79 7.93 -8.19
N VAL A 38 -0.42 8.34 -8.56
CA VAL A 38 -1.25 9.26 -7.79
C VAL A 38 -2.44 8.53 -7.19
N MET A 39 -2.66 8.69 -5.89
CA MET A 39 -3.89 8.28 -5.21
C MET A 39 -4.59 9.54 -4.71
N GLU A 40 -5.78 9.84 -5.24
CA GLU A 40 -6.46 11.12 -4.98
C GLU A 40 -7.36 11.10 -3.74
N SER A 41 -8.08 10.00 -3.54
CA SER A 41 -8.94 9.80 -2.38
C SER A 41 -9.18 8.31 -2.23
N GLY A 42 -9.03 7.78 -1.02
CA GLY A 42 -9.28 6.37 -0.81
C GLY A 42 -8.85 5.85 0.55
N HIS A 43 -9.07 4.56 0.71
CA HIS A 43 -8.63 3.79 1.87
C HIS A 43 -7.75 2.66 1.39
N LEU A 44 -6.58 2.50 2.01
CA LEU A 44 -5.63 1.45 1.69
C LEU A 44 -5.53 0.54 2.92
N GLU A 45 -5.91 -0.73 2.79
CA GLU A 45 -5.89 -1.68 3.89
C GLU A 45 -5.02 -2.87 3.49
N THR A 46 -3.97 -3.14 4.26
CA THR A 46 -3.12 -4.29 4.03
C THR A 46 -2.56 -4.93 5.29
N LEU A 47 -2.40 -6.24 5.26
CA LEU A 47 -1.70 -7.00 6.30
C LEU A 47 -0.17 -6.97 6.11
N GLY A 48 0.28 -6.56 4.93
CA GLY A 48 1.68 -6.46 4.52
C GLY A 48 2.25 -5.04 4.64
N ASN A 49 3.15 -4.72 3.73
CA ASN A 49 3.87 -3.46 3.70
C ASN A 49 3.32 -2.53 2.62
N VAL A 50 3.33 -1.23 2.89
CA VAL A 50 2.99 -0.19 1.91
C VAL A 50 4.23 0.60 1.59
N ILE A 51 4.54 0.73 0.30
CA ILE A 51 5.69 1.48 -0.20
C ILE A 51 5.19 2.62 -1.06
N ILE A 52 5.42 3.85 -0.61
CA ILE A 52 5.11 5.07 -1.36
C ILE A 52 6.43 5.57 -1.97
N SER A 53 6.57 5.42 -3.28
CA SER A 53 7.78 5.84 -4.00
C SER A 53 7.94 7.37 -4.02
N PRO A 54 9.15 7.89 -4.25
CA PRO A 54 9.40 9.33 -4.19
C PRO A 54 8.65 10.18 -5.21
N GLY A 55 8.26 9.61 -6.35
CA GLY A 55 7.42 10.27 -7.35
C GLY A 55 5.91 10.16 -7.09
N ALA A 56 5.51 9.40 -6.07
CA ALA A 56 4.11 9.14 -5.78
C ALA A 56 3.49 10.27 -4.97
N LYS A 57 2.19 10.49 -5.20
CA LYS A 57 1.36 11.42 -4.43
C LYS A 57 0.14 10.68 -3.91
N VAL A 58 0.08 10.47 -2.60
CA VAL A 58 -0.98 9.67 -1.97
C VAL A 58 -1.81 10.55 -1.06
N MET A 59 -3.10 10.60 -1.33
CA MET A 59 -4.13 11.29 -0.55
C MET A 59 -5.16 10.27 -0.08
N ALA A 60 -4.85 9.54 0.99
CA ALA A 60 -5.64 8.40 1.44
C ALA A 60 -5.38 8.07 2.91
N THR A 61 -6.29 7.32 3.53
CA THR A 61 -6.02 6.68 4.82
C THR A 61 -5.36 5.33 4.57
N VAL A 62 -4.24 5.07 5.24
CA VAL A 62 -3.45 3.84 5.06
C VAL A 62 -3.46 3.05 6.36
N ASN A 63 -4.01 1.84 6.32
CA ASN A 63 -3.91 0.82 7.35
C ASN A 63 -2.95 -0.27 6.87
N ALA A 64 -1.80 -0.41 7.53
CA ALA A 64 -0.78 -1.38 7.12
C ALA A 64 0.08 -1.86 8.28
N ARG A 65 0.87 -2.91 8.08
CA ARG A 65 1.86 -3.30 9.09
C ARG A 65 3.03 -2.32 9.13
N THR A 66 3.67 -2.12 7.98
CA THR A 66 4.77 -1.18 7.82
C THR A 66 4.47 -0.26 6.65
N VAL A 67 4.68 1.05 6.82
CA VAL A 67 4.51 2.04 5.75
C VAL A 67 5.84 2.73 5.51
N SER A 68 6.38 2.62 4.30
CA SER A 68 7.57 3.34 3.86
C SER A 68 7.16 4.51 2.97
N ILE A 69 7.53 5.73 3.36
CA ILE A 69 7.12 6.96 2.70
C ILE A 69 8.34 7.68 2.14
N SER A 70 8.60 7.47 0.86
CA SER A 70 9.62 8.24 0.14
C SER A 70 9.04 9.45 -0.62
N GLY A 71 7.73 9.46 -0.87
CA GLY A 71 7.04 10.47 -1.70
C GLY A 71 6.16 11.45 -0.91
N ALA A 72 5.21 12.07 -1.61
CA ALA A 72 4.25 12.97 -0.99
C ALA A 72 3.05 12.19 -0.44
N PHE A 73 2.83 12.24 0.86
CA PHE A 73 1.69 11.63 1.53
C PHE A 73 0.86 12.69 2.25
N ASN A 74 -0.47 12.62 2.13
CA ASN A 74 -1.40 13.48 2.84
C ASN A 74 -2.66 12.69 3.24
N GLY A 75 -2.84 12.47 4.54
CA GLY A 75 -3.93 11.64 5.03
C GLY A 75 -3.62 11.11 6.43
N GLU A 76 -4.22 9.98 6.78
CA GLU A 76 -4.02 9.33 8.07
C GLU A 76 -3.31 7.99 7.87
N ILE A 77 -2.37 7.66 8.75
CA ILE A 77 -1.63 6.39 8.71
C ILE A 77 -1.87 5.68 10.03
N ASP A 78 -2.47 4.49 9.94
CA ASP A 78 -2.54 3.53 11.01
C ASP A 78 -1.61 2.36 10.68
N ALA A 79 -0.42 2.39 11.27
CA ALA A 79 0.57 1.34 11.05
C ALA A 79 1.38 1.02 12.30
N GLN A 80 1.87 -0.22 12.37
CA GLN A 80 2.75 -0.63 13.48
C GLN A 80 4.11 0.06 13.39
N ARG A 81 4.58 0.34 12.18
CA ARG A 81 5.85 0.99 11.92
C ARG A 81 5.75 1.88 10.68
N VAL A 82 6.35 3.07 10.75
CA VAL A 82 6.45 4.02 9.63
C VAL A 82 7.92 4.36 9.40
N GLU A 83 8.35 4.36 8.15
CA GLU A 83 9.74 4.54 7.70
C GLU A 83 9.87 5.60 6.62
#